data_AF-A0A4R2R6G7-F1
#
_entry.id   AF-A0A4R2R6G7-F1
#
_cell.length_a   1.000
_cell.length_b   1.000
_cell.length_c   1.000
_cell.angle_alpha   90.00
_cell.angle_beta   90.00
_cell.angle_gamma   90.00
#
_symmetry.space_group_name_H-M   'P 1'
#
loop_
_entity.id
_entity.type
_entity.pdbx_description
1 polymer ?
#
loop_
_entity_poly.entity_id
_entity_poly.type
_entity_poly.pdbx_seq_one_letter_code
_entity_poly.pdbx_strand_id
1 'polypeptide(L)' 'MMTTLDAAVWRKASYSSNAGNCVEIAVADDHVGVRDTKNRVAGHLVLNRASFAAFLSAMK' A
#
# COMPACT_ATOMS: atom_id res chain seq x y z
N MET A 1 -4.89 -20.28 5.12
CA MET A 1 -4.76 -19.66 3.79
C MET A 1 -3.82 -18.48 3.96
N MET A 2 -2.61 -18.56 3.40
CA MET A 2 -1.60 -17.51 3.52
C MET A 2 -2.05 -16.35 2.64
N THR A 3 -2.37 -15.20 3.22
CA THR A 3 -2.72 -14.02 2.42
C THR A 3 -1.45 -13.51 1.74
N THR A 4 -1.51 -13.27 0.43
CA THR A 4 -0.37 -12.93 -0.44
C THR A 4 0.47 -11.73 0.05
N LEU A 5 -0.07 -10.90 0.96
CA LEU A 5 0.60 -9.76 1.57
C LEU A 5 1.31 -10.04 2.90
N ASP A 6 1.11 -11.20 3.55
CA ASP A 6 1.77 -11.51 4.82
C ASP A 6 3.28 -11.67 4.68
N ALA A 7 3.72 -12.17 3.52
CA ALA A 7 5.13 -12.30 3.16
C ALA A 7 5.68 -11.08 2.40
N ALA A 8 4.84 -10.09 2.09
CA ALA A 8 5.24 -8.97 1.25
C ALA A 8 6.04 -7.92 2.02
N VAL A 9 7.06 -7.36 1.37
CA VAL A 9 7.90 -6.31 1.96
C VAL A 9 7.19 -4.96 1.87
N TRP A 10 6.85 -4.38 3.02
CA TRP A 10 6.28 -3.04 3.11
C TRP A 10 7.36 -1.97 2.98
N ARG A 11 7.13 -1.00 2.09
CA ARG A 11 8.02 0.13 1.84
C ARG A 11 7.30 1.44 2.09
N LYS A 12 7.90 2.31 2.89
CA LYS A 12 7.40 3.66 3.14
C LYS A 12 7.63 4.56 1.93
N ALA A 13 6.66 5.41 1.59
CA ALA A 13 6.80 6.37 0.50
C ALA A 13 7.85 7.45 0.84
N SER A 14 8.62 7.89 -0.16
CA SER A 14 9.67 8.92 0.01
C SER A 14 9.12 10.27 0.44
N TYR A 15 7.90 10.61 0.03
CA TYR A 15 7.20 11.84 0.44
C TYR A 15 6.65 11.79 1.87
N SER A 16 6.85 10.69 2.59
CA SER A 16 6.46 10.54 3.99
C SER A 16 7.47 11.09 4.99
N SER A 17 8.55 11.75 4.53
CA SER A 17 9.58 12.38 5.39
C SER A 17 9.06 13.64 6.10
N ASN A 18 8.26 14.47 5.42
CA ASN A 18 7.70 15.71 5.99
C ASN A 18 6.33 15.44 6.64
N ALA A 19 6.37 14.90 7.86
CA ALA A 19 5.40 14.92 8.98
C ALA A 19 3.88 14.71 8.78
N GLY A 20 3.29 14.82 7.59
CA GLY A 20 1.83 14.81 7.39
C GLY A 20 1.29 13.47 6.87
N ASN A 21 1.81 13.01 5.73
CA ASN A 21 1.15 12.00 4.90
C ASN A 21 2.01 10.74 4.78
N CYS A 22 1.94 9.86 5.79
CA CYS A 22 2.78 8.67 5.85
C CYS A 22 2.07 7.43 5.28
N VAL A 23 2.48 6.97 4.11
CA VAL A 23 1.91 5.78 3.45
C VAL A 23 2.99 4.71 3.31
N GLU A 24 2.61 3.46 3.56
CA GLU A 24 3.40 2.27 3.21
C GLU A 24 2.68 1.49 2.11
N ILE A 25 3.45 0.98 1.17
CA ILE A 25 2.98 0.09 0.10
C ILE A 25 3.75 -1.23 0.14
N ALA A 26 3.02 -2.32 -0.06
CA ALA A 26 3.60 -3.63 -0.33
C ALA A 26 3.11 -4.12 -1.70
N VAL A 27 4.01 -4.65 -2.51
CA VAL A 27 3.67 -5.28 -3.78
C VAL A 27 3.93 -6.77 -3.65
N ALA A 28 2.90 -7.56 -3.90
CA ALA A 28 2.96 -9.01 -4.00
C ALA A 28 2.56 -9.42 -5.44
N ASP A 29 2.45 -10.72 -5.72
CA ASP A 29 2.29 -11.23 -7.09
C ASP A 29 1.19 -10.51 -7.89
N ASP A 30 -0.06 -10.62 -7.44
CA ASP A 30 -1.25 -10.05 -8.06
C ASP A 30 -1.90 -8.92 -7.26
N HIS A 31 -1.37 -8.61 -6.07
CA HIS A 31 -1.92 -7.64 -5.14
C HIS A 31 -0.96 -6.50 -4.75
N VAL A 32 -1.57 -5.37 -4.41
CA VAL A 32 -0.93 -4.19 -3.82
C VAL A 32 -1.63 -3.88 -2.50
N GLY A 33 -0.84 -3.85 -1.43
CA GLY A 33 -1.25 -3.41 -0.11
C GLY A 33 -0.94 -1.93 0.08
N VAL A 34 -1.90 -1.16 0.60
CA VAL A 34 -1.71 0.25 0.95
C VAL A 34 -2.17 0.47 2.38
N ARG A 35 -1.34 1.10 3.22
CA ARG A 35 -1.71 1.41 4.59
C ARG A 35 -1.16 2.75 5.07
N ASP A 36 -1.85 3.30 6.05
CA ASP A 36 -1.34 4.41 6.83
C ASP A 36 -0.21 3.91 7.75
N THR A 37 0.97 4.53 7.62
CA THR A 37 2.10 4.20 8.50
C THR A 37 1.80 4.53 9.96
N LYS A 38 0.99 5.56 10.20
CA LYS A 38 0.68 6.08 11.54
C LYS A 38 -0.41 5.27 12.24
N ASN A 39 -1.28 4.59 11.48
CA ASN A 39 -2.40 3.84 12.01
C ASN A 39 -2.43 2.39 11.49
N ARG A 40 -1.37 1.63 11.79
CA ARG A 40 -1.25 0.23 11.36
C ARG A 40 -2.36 -0.68 11.91
N VAL A 41 -2.94 -0.33 13.06
CA VAL A 41 -4.01 -1.10 13.70
C VAL A 41 -5.35 -0.98 12.95
N ALA A 42 -5.54 0.08 12.15
CA ALA A 42 -6.71 0.20 11.28
C ALA A 42 -6.68 -0.75 10.07
N GLY A 43 -5.58 -1.51 9.89
CA GLY A 43 -5.43 -2.46 8.81
C GLY A 43 -4.85 -1.83 7.54
N HIS A 44 -5.17 -2.44 6.40
CA HIS A 44 -4.65 -2.06 5.10
C HIS A 44 -5.65 -2.35 3.99
N LEU A 45 -5.59 -1.55 2.92
CA LEU A 45 -6.34 -1.82 1.70
C LEU A 45 -5.56 -2.83 0.85
N VAL A 46 -6.28 -3.76 0.25
CA VAL A 46 -5.74 -4.76 -0.68
C VAL A 46 -6.44 -4.58 -2.02
N LEU A 47 -5.64 -4.31 -3.04
CA LEU A 47 -6.12 -4.08 -4.41
C LEU A 47 -5.40 -5.07 -5.32
N ASN A 48 -6.05 -5.57 -6.37
CA ASN A 48 -5.29 -6.21 -7.43
C ASN A 48 -4.45 -5.15 -8.20
N ARG A 49 -3.42 -5.59 -8.93
CA ARG A 49 -2.51 -4.68 -9.64
C ARG A 49 -3.21 -3.82 -10.71
N ALA A 50 -4.24 -4.34 -11.38
CA ALA A 50 -4.96 -3.60 -12.41
C ALA A 50 -5.77 -2.44 -11.82
N SER A 51 -6.48 -2.69 -10.71
CA SER A 51 -7.21 -1.66 -9.98
C SER A 51 -6.27 -0.61 -9.40
N PHE A 52 -5.11 -1.02 -8.88
CA PHE A 52 -4.12 -0.07 -8.39
C PHE A 52 -3.56 0.81 -9.52
N ALA A 53 -3.25 0.23 -10.68
CA ALA A 53 -2.81 1.00 -11.85
C ALA A 53 -3.88 1.99 -12.33
N ALA A 54 -5.15 1.56 -12.42
CA ALA A 54 -6.25 2.44 -12.78
C ALA A 54 -6.43 3.59 -11.78
N PHE A 55 -6.30 3.32 -10.48
CA PHE A 55 -6.31 4.34 -9.44
C PHE A 55 -5.19 5.37 -9.64
N LEU A 56 -3.95 4.92 -9.90
CA LEU A 56 -2.83 5.82 -10.20
C LEU A 56 -3.09 6.69 -11.43
N SER A 57 -3.66 6.12 -12.50
CA SER A 57 -3.99 6.85 -13.72
C SER A 57 -5.13 7.86 -13.55
N ALA A 58 -5.98 7.69 -12.54
CA ALA A 58 -7.08 8.62 -12.25
C ALA A 58 -6.64 9.81 -11.35
N MET A 59 -5.47 9.73 -10.72
CA MET A 59 -4.91 10.84 -9.94
C MET A 59 -4.27 11.89 -10.86
N LYS A 60 -4.36 13.16 -10.48
CA LYS A 60 -4.01 14.33 -11.29
C LYS A 60 -2.78 15.07 -10.78
#